data_AF-A0A1H3TFZ7-F1
#
_entry.id   AF-A0A1H3TFZ7-F1
#
_cell.length_a   1.000
_cell.length_b   1.000
_cell.length_c   1.000
_cell.angle_alpha   90.00
_cell.angle_beta   90.00
_cell.angle_gamma   90.00
#
_symmetry.space_group_name_H-M   'P 1'
#
loop_
_entity.id
_entity.type
_entity.pdbx_description
1 polymer ?
#
loop_
_entity_poly.entity_id
_entity_poly.type
_entity_poly.pdbx_seq_one_letter_code
_entity_poly.pdbx_strand_id
1 'polypeptide(L)'
;MPALSSSPVLDCPVESGPARPAPVVDVGWPVPQGLLEVLTGVADPRKRRGVRHRLAVVLAIALAATLAGACSFTAVAEWATDAPAGVLTRLGVLRRAPSESTIRRVLQRLPGDAFDEMLSAWMWLRTSTISGRRVIAFDGKTVKRAKDTAGKLVHLLSGLCQRTGAVLTQVAVGAKTNEIPVLATLLGGLDITTRSSLPTPCTASVIPPRSSVIVAATTSSRSKATSPPCGNK
;
A
#
# COMPACT_ATOMS: atom_id res chain seq x y z
N MET A 1 -10.45 24.48 44.19
CA MET A 1 -11.01 24.85 42.87
C MET A 1 -10.96 23.63 41.97
N PRO A 2 -12.07 22.88 41.77
CA PRO A 2 -12.11 21.78 40.81
C PRO A 2 -12.43 22.31 39.40
N ALA A 3 -11.93 21.60 38.39
CA ALA A 3 -12.18 21.87 36.97
C ALA A 3 -13.59 21.40 36.58
N LEU A 4 -14.33 22.23 35.84
CA LEU A 4 -15.55 21.83 35.14
C LEU A 4 -15.27 21.57 33.66
N SER A 5 -15.66 20.35 33.28
CA SER A 5 -15.92 19.82 31.96
C SER A 5 -16.83 20.72 31.11
N SER A 6 -16.57 20.79 29.80
CA SER A 6 -17.61 20.62 28.76
C SER A 6 -16.98 20.52 27.37
N SER A 7 -17.11 19.33 26.77
CA SER A 7 -17.00 19.10 25.32
C SER A 7 -18.22 19.71 24.59
N PRO A 8 -18.23 19.74 23.25
CA PRO A 8 -18.76 18.57 22.55
C PRO A 8 -17.86 18.11 21.40
N VAL A 9 -17.56 16.81 21.43
CA VAL A 9 -17.07 16.05 20.28
C VAL A 9 -18.31 15.76 19.43
N LEU A 10 -18.33 16.26 18.20
CA LEU A 10 -19.25 15.80 17.17
C LEU A 10 -18.87 14.35 16.83
N ASP A 11 -19.78 13.44 17.16
CA ASP A 11 -19.81 12.07 16.65
C ASP A 11 -19.92 12.09 15.11
N CYS A 12 -19.05 11.35 14.45
CA CYS A 12 -19.25 10.91 13.07
C CYS A 12 -19.17 9.38 13.08
N PRO A 13 -20.26 8.66 12.79
CA PRO A 13 -20.20 7.21 12.68
C PRO A 13 -19.53 6.87 11.35
N VAL A 14 -18.26 6.44 11.38
CA VAL A 14 -17.65 5.73 10.24
C VAL A 14 -17.76 4.24 10.55
N GLU A 15 -18.89 3.67 10.12
CA GLU A 15 -19.07 2.23 10.02
C GLU A 15 -18.09 1.71 8.96
N SER A 16 -16.93 1.26 9.42
CA SER A 16 -15.84 0.76 8.58
C SER A 16 -16.05 -0.74 8.31
N GLY A 17 -17.00 -1.04 7.42
CA GLY A 17 -16.97 -2.28 6.67
C GLY A 17 -15.69 -2.35 5.81
N PRO A 18 -15.21 -3.54 5.41
CA PRO A 18 -14.08 -3.63 4.50
C PRO A 18 -14.44 -2.86 3.24
N ALA A 19 -13.71 -1.78 2.97
CA ALA A 19 -13.88 -1.00 1.76
C ALA A 19 -13.79 -1.96 0.58
N ARG A 20 -14.84 -1.96 -0.25
CA ARG A 20 -14.84 -2.72 -1.51
C ARG A 20 -13.61 -2.28 -2.30
N PRO A 21 -12.73 -3.19 -2.75
CA PRO A 21 -11.61 -2.82 -3.59
C PRO A 21 -12.22 -2.11 -4.80
N ALA A 22 -11.77 -0.87 -5.00
CA ALA A 22 -12.16 -0.12 -6.17
C ALA A 22 -11.84 -1.00 -7.40
N PRO A 23 -12.72 -1.04 -8.41
CA PRO A 23 -12.38 -1.74 -9.65
C PRO A 23 -11.03 -1.20 -10.12
N VAL A 24 -10.16 -2.09 -10.60
CA VAL A 24 -8.91 -1.71 -11.28
C VAL A 24 -9.33 -0.76 -12.40
N VAL A 25 -9.22 0.54 -12.13
CA VAL A 25 -9.67 1.57 -13.03
C VAL A 25 -8.76 1.51 -14.24
N ASP A 26 -9.37 1.48 -15.43
CA ASP A 26 -8.71 1.89 -16.67
C ASP A 26 -8.36 3.37 -16.51
N VAL A 27 -7.24 3.62 -15.82
CA VAL A 27 -6.69 4.96 -15.67
C VAL A 27 -6.24 5.36 -17.06
N GLY A 28 -7.06 6.17 -17.75
CA GLY A 28 -6.70 6.95 -18.94
C GLY A 28 -5.60 7.99 -18.66
N TRP A 29 -4.71 7.70 -17.72
CA TRP A 29 -3.51 8.42 -17.36
C TRP A 29 -2.36 7.83 -18.18
N PRO A 30 -1.52 8.65 -18.86
CA PRO A 30 -0.33 8.14 -19.51
C PRO A 30 0.52 7.39 -18.48
N VAL A 31 0.87 6.13 -18.76
CA VAL A 31 1.58 5.26 -17.80
C VAL A 31 2.85 5.96 -17.32
N PRO A 32 2.97 6.32 -16.03
CA PRO A 32 4.11 7.10 -15.54
C PRO A 32 5.40 6.31 -15.73
N GLN A 33 6.33 6.86 -16.51
CA GLN A 33 7.58 6.16 -16.85
C GLN A 33 8.52 6.08 -15.65
N GLY A 34 8.38 6.97 -14.66
CA GLY A 34 9.19 7.02 -13.45
C GLY A 34 8.40 7.10 -12.14
N LEU A 35 8.98 6.60 -11.05
CA LEU A 35 8.35 6.61 -9.73
C LEU A 35 7.98 8.02 -9.26
N LEU A 36 8.83 9.01 -9.50
CA LEU A 36 8.57 10.39 -9.09
C LEU A 36 7.29 10.96 -9.71
N GLU A 37 7.00 10.61 -10.95
CA GLU A 37 5.79 11.03 -11.66
C GLU A 37 4.55 10.41 -11.01
N VAL A 38 4.60 9.11 -10.67
CA VAL A 38 3.55 8.45 -9.87
C VAL A 38 3.32 9.20 -8.56
N LEU A 39 4.39 9.54 -7.84
CA LEU A 39 4.29 10.26 -6.56
C LEU A 39 3.68 11.66 -6.68
N THR A 40 3.68 12.28 -7.88
CA THR A 40 3.01 13.56 -8.09
C THR A 40 1.48 13.44 -8.20
N GLY A 41 0.95 12.25 -8.51
CA GLY A 41 -0.48 11.98 -8.55
C GLY A 41 -1.14 11.90 -7.16
N VAL A 42 -0.34 11.83 -6.09
CA VAL A 42 -0.83 11.79 -4.71
C VAL A 42 -1.42 13.13 -4.30
N ALA A 43 -2.68 13.13 -3.86
CA ALA A 43 -3.32 14.31 -3.29
C ALA A 43 -2.58 14.77 -2.03
N ASP A 44 -2.21 16.06 -1.97
CA ASP A 44 -1.51 16.62 -0.81
C ASP A 44 -2.49 16.94 0.32
N PRO A 45 -2.45 16.23 1.46
CA PRO A 45 -3.37 16.43 2.58
C PRO A 45 -3.03 17.69 3.40
N ARG A 46 -1.95 18.41 3.05
CA ARG A 46 -1.52 19.60 3.79
C ARG A 46 -2.26 20.84 3.30
N LYS A 47 -2.51 21.76 4.24
CA LYS A 47 -2.99 23.12 3.90
C LYS A 47 -1.93 23.82 3.04
N ARG A 48 -2.38 24.55 2.00
CA ARG A 48 -1.48 25.25 1.05
C ARG A 48 -0.50 26.22 1.72
N ARG A 49 -0.90 26.84 2.82
CA ARG A 49 -0.05 27.79 3.57
C ARG A 49 1.09 27.03 4.26
N GLY A 50 2.34 27.34 3.87
CA GLY A 50 3.54 26.82 4.51
C GLY A 50 4.13 25.55 3.89
N VAL A 51 3.70 25.15 2.69
CA VAL A 51 4.33 24.04 1.96
C VAL A 51 5.70 24.46 1.42
N ARG A 52 6.78 24.03 2.10
CA ARG A 52 8.17 24.28 1.68
C ARG A 52 8.74 23.18 0.77
N HIS A 53 8.23 21.96 0.90
CA HIS A 53 8.68 20.79 0.14
C HIS A 53 7.48 20.17 -0.58
N ARG A 54 7.62 19.96 -1.90
CA ARG A 54 6.62 19.24 -2.71
C ARG A 54 6.37 17.86 -2.10
N LEU A 55 5.12 17.41 -2.09
CA LEU A 55 4.75 16.12 -1.49
C LEU A 55 5.56 14.97 -2.10
N ALA A 56 5.61 14.91 -3.44
CA ALA A 56 6.36 13.89 -4.17
C ALA A 56 7.82 13.78 -3.73
N VAL A 57 8.48 14.90 -3.42
CA VAL A 57 9.87 14.93 -2.94
C VAL A 57 9.98 14.33 -1.53
N VAL A 58 9.05 14.67 -0.63
CA VAL A 58 9.03 14.09 0.72
C VAL A 58 8.79 12.58 0.66
N LEU A 59 7.86 12.14 -0.20
CA LEU A 59 7.58 10.71 -0.41
C LEU A 59 8.77 9.98 -1.04
N ALA A 60 9.43 10.59 -2.03
CA ALA A 60 10.60 10.01 -2.69
C ALA A 60 11.78 9.83 -1.72
N ILE A 61 12.00 10.80 -0.84
CA ILE A 61 13.00 10.69 0.24
C ILE A 61 12.63 9.57 1.20
N ALA A 62 11.37 9.51 1.65
CA ALA A 62 10.92 8.45 2.55
C ALA A 62 11.09 7.05 1.94
N LEU A 63 10.75 6.88 0.66
CA LEU A 63 10.94 5.64 -0.08
C LEU A 63 12.43 5.29 -0.22
N ALA A 64 13.26 6.22 -0.67
CA ALA A 64 14.70 5.99 -0.86
C ALA A 64 15.39 5.64 0.47
N ALA A 65 15.07 6.35 1.55
CA ALA A 65 15.58 6.04 2.88
C ALA A 65 15.11 4.67 3.37
N THR A 66 13.84 4.31 3.14
CA THR A 66 13.30 2.98 3.54
C THR A 66 13.99 1.85 2.77
N LEU A 67 14.23 2.04 1.47
CA LEU A 67 15.01 1.10 0.66
C LEU A 67 16.46 0.98 1.13
N ALA A 68 17.02 2.04 1.72
CA ALA A 68 18.32 2.03 2.38
C ALA A 68 18.28 1.49 3.82
N GLY A 69 17.13 1.01 4.31
CA GLY A 69 16.99 0.37 5.61
C GLY A 69 16.51 1.27 6.75
N ALA A 70 16.14 2.53 6.48
CA ALA A 70 15.58 3.41 7.50
C ALA A 70 14.22 2.89 8.00
N CYS A 71 14.08 2.71 9.31
CA CYS A 71 12.88 2.14 9.94
C CYS A 71 12.19 3.08 10.95
N SER A 72 12.54 4.38 10.94
CA SER A 72 11.94 5.41 11.78
C SER A 72 11.96 6.77 11.07
N PHE A 73 11.10 7.71 11.49
CA PHE A 73 11.10 9.07 10.92
C PHE A 73 12.44 9.80 11.12
N THR A 74 13.08 9.57 12.27
CA THR A 74 14.42 10.09 12.56
C THR A 74 15.45 9.53 11.58
N ALA A 75 15.46 8.20 11.38
CA ALA A 75 16.38 7.56 10.45
C ALA A 75 16.18 8.04 9.00
N VAL A 76 14.93 8.31 8.60
CA VAL A 76 14.65 8.90 7.27
C VAL A 76 15.24 10.31 7.16
N ALA A 77 15.14 11.12 8.21
CA ALA A 77 15.68 12.49 8.21
C ALA A 77 17.21 12.52 8.28
N GLU A 78 17.83 11.62 9.03
CA GLU A 78 19.28 11.39 9.07
C GLU A 78 19.77 10.98 7.69
N TRP A 79 19.15 9.95 7.10
CA TRP A 79 19.47 9.54 5.73
C TRP A 79 19.34 10.69 4.72
N ALA A 80 18.29 11.51 4.83
CA ALA A 80 18.09 12.66 3.95
C ALA A 80 19.13 13.78 4.16
N THR A 81 19.75 13.85 5.35
CA THR A 81 20.82 14.79 5.68
C THR A 81 22.16 14.30 5.15
N ASP A 82 22.40 12.99 5.24
CA ASP A 82 23.67 12.36 4.86
C ASP A 82 23.76 11.97 3.38
N ALA A 83 22.63 11.92 2.67
CA ALA A 83 22.59 11.53 1.27
C ALA A 83 23.40 12.49 0.37
N PRO A 84 24.18 11.97 -0.60
CA PRO A 84 24.94 12.82 -1.52
C PRO A 84 24.06 13.82 -2.27
N ALA A 85 24.57 15.03 -2.48
CA ALA A 85 23.81 16.11 -3.13
C ALA A 85 23.18 15.69 -4.47
N GLY A 86 23.91 14.93 -5.30
CA GLY A 86 23.39 14.42 -6.57
C GLY A 86 22.21 13.45 -6.43
N VAL A 87 22.15 12.66 -5.34
CA VAL A 87 20.99 11.81 -5.02
C VAL A 87 19.80 12.69 -4.65
N LEU A 88 20.01 13.67 -3.78
CA LEU A 88 18.98 14.60 -3.34
C LEU A 88 18.41 15.41 -4.52
N THR A 89 19.25 15.87 -5.44
CA THR A 89 18.83 16.57 -6.66
C THR A 89 17.96 15.67 -7.54
N ARG A 90 18.35 14.40 -7.75
CA ARG A 90 17.53 13.44 -8.51
C ARG A 90 16.18 13.15 -7.85
N LEU A 91 16.10 13.19 -6.52
CA LEU A 91 14.84 13.07 -5.78
C LEU A 91 14.00 14.36 -5.79
N GLY A 92 14.51 15.44 -6.39
CA GLY A 92 13.81 16.73 -6.52
C GLY A 92 14.02 17.69 -5.35
N VAL A 93 15.04 17.48 -4.51
CA VAL A 93 15.43 18.44 -3.47
C VAL A 93 16.14 19.62 -4.11
N LEU A 94 15.52 20.80 -4.01
CA LEU A 94 16.05 22.03 -4.63
C LEU A 94 16.92 22.88 -3.71
N ARG A 95 16.73 22.80 -2.39
CA ARG A 95 17.43 23.67 -1.43
C ARG A 95 17.93 22.91 -0.21
N ARG A 96 16.99 22.36 0.58
CA ARG A 96 17.27 21.64 1.82
C ARG A 96 16.37 20.42 1.91
N ALA A 97 16.88 19.34 2.48
CA ALA A 97 16.08 18.18 2.85
C ALA A 97 14.97 18.56 3.86
N PRO A 98 13.81 17.89 3.84
CA PRO A 98 12.78 18.09 4.84
C PRO A 98 13.28 17.63 6.21
N SER A 99 12.90 18.37 7.26
CA SER A 99 13.18 17.93 8.64
C SER A 99 12.38 16.70 9.02
N GLU A 100 12.84 15.96 10.03
CA GLU A 100 12.11 14.85 10.67
C GLU A 100 10.64 15.22 10.91
N SER A 101 10.37 16.37 11.52
CA SER A 101 9.00 16.74 11.87
C SER A 101 8.15 17.03 10.65
N THR A 102 8.76 17.43 9.54
CA THR A 102 8.08 17.58 8.25
C THR A 102 7.73 16.22 7.65
N ILE A 103 8.68 15.29 7.66
CA ILE A 103 8.48 13.91 7.18
C ILE A 103 7.35 13.24 7.98
N ARG A 104 7.45 13.23 9.31
CA ARG A 104 6.45 12.64 10.21
C ARG A 104 5.05 13.20 9.96
N ARG A 105 4.89 14.53 9.93
CA ARG A 105 3.58 15.17 9.70
C ARG A 105 2.97 14.83 8.34
N VAL A 106 3.80 14.71 7.30
CA VAL A 106 3.36 14.34 5.95
C VAL A 106 2.87 12.90 5.96
N LEU A 107 3.71 11.97 6.42
CA LEU A 107 3.41 10.54 6.37
C LEU A 107 2.23 10.16 7.26
N GLN A 108 2.06 10.80 8.43
CA GLN A 108 0.91 10.57 9.32
C GLN A 108 -0.43 11.06 8.76
N ARG A 109 -0.42 11.96 7.77
CA ARG A 109 -1.65 12.51 7.15
C ARG A 109 -1.92 11.94 5.76
N LEU A 110 -0.98 11.16 5.23
CA LEU A 110 -1.07 10.58 3.91
C LEU A 110 -2.24 9.57 3.88
N PRO A 111 -3.15 9.63 2.89
CA PRO A 111 -4.16 8.59 2.70
C PRO A 111 -3.46 7.30 2.27
N GLY A 112 -3.21 6.39 3.22
CA GLY A 112 -2.42 5.18 3.01
C GLY A 112 -2.98 4.28 1.92
N ASP A 113 -4.30 4.04 1.93
CA ASP A 113 -4.96 3.16 0.96
C ASP A 113 -4.86 3.71 -0.47
N ALA A 114 -5.13 5.00 -0.66
CA ALA A 114 -5.02 5.65 -1.98
C ALA A 114 -3.57 5.68 -2.49
N PHE A 115 -2.61 5.89 -1.59
CA PHE A 115 -1.19 5.83 -1.93
C PHE A 115 -0.79 4.40 -2.38
N ASP A 116 -1.25 3.39 -1.65
CA ASP A 116 -0.99 2.00 -1.96
C ASP A 116 -1.63 1.54 -3.28
N GLU A 117 -2.87 1.93 -3.52
CA GLU A 117 -3.59 1.62 -4.76
C GLU A 117 -2.83 2.16 -5.98
N MET A 118 -2.41 3.42 -5.93
CA MET A 118 -1.66 4.06 -7.00
C MET A 118 -0.28 3.40 -7.23
N LEU A 119 0.44 3.07 -6.15
CA LEU A 119 1.73 2.38 -6.26
C LEU A 119 1.57 0.95 -6.79
N SER A 120 0.54 0.25 -6.34
CA SER A 120 0.18 -1.11 -6.78
C SER A 120 -0.19 -1.14 -8.26
N ALA A 121 -0.99 -0.17 -8.73
CA ALA A 121 -1.31 -0.01 -10.15
C ALA A 121 -0.05 0.22 -11.00
N TRP A 122 0.87 1.05 -10.53
CA TRP A 122 2.14 1.27 -11.21
C TRP A 122 3.02 0.01 -11.24
N MET A 123 3.07 -0.76 -10.14
CA MET A 123 3.77 -2.05 -10.10
C MET A 123 3.14 -3.07 -11.04
N TRP A 124 1.80 -3.11 -11.12
CA TRP A 124 1.06 -4.01 -12.01
C TRP A 124 1.51 -3.90 -13.47
N LEU A 125 1.72 -2.67 -13.94
CA LEU A 125 2.17 -2.37 -15.30
C LEU A 125 3.62 -2.78 -15.57
N ARG A 126 4.43 -3.00 -14.53
CA ARG A 126 5.85 -3.40 -14.65
C ARG A 126 6.13 -4.86 -14.31
N THR A 127 5.13 -5.62 -13.87
CA THR A 127 5.32 -7.04 -13.58
C THR A 127 5.15 -7.91 -14.82
N SER A 128 6.09 -8.82 -15.03
CA SER A 128 6.06 -9.75 -16.17
C SER A 128 5.24 -11.00 -15.87
N THR A 129 5.06 -11.81 -16.91
CA THR A 129 4.40 -13.12 -16.82
C THR A 129 5.41 -14.26 -16.76
N ILE A 130 4.99 -15.41 -16.24
CA ILE A 130 5.67 -16.71 -16.30
C ILE A 130 4.89 -17.56 -17.29
N SER A 131 5.53 -17.97 -18.39
CA SER A 131 4.88 -18.76 -19.45
C SER A 131 3.57 -18.13 -19.96
N GLY A 132 3.56 -16.80 -20.15
CA GLY A 132 2.38 -16.06 -20.60
C GLY A 132 1.32 -15.81 -19.52
N ARG A 133 1.55 -16.24 -18.26
CA ARG A 133 0.63 -16.05 -17.14
C ARG A 133 1.22 -15.24 -16.00
N ARG A 134 0.46 -14.31 -15.43
CA ARG A 134 0.82 -13.62 -14.20
C ARG A 134 0.47 -14.51 -13.00
N VAL A 135 1.48 -14.91 -12.24
CA VAL A 135 1.29 -15.74 -11.04
C VAL A 135 1.29 -14.85 -9.81
N ILE A 136 0.19 -14.85 -9.04
CA ILE A 136 -0.01 -14.02 -7.85
C ILE A 136 -0.17 -14.92 -6.64
N ALA A 137 0.65 -14.69 -5.61
CA ALA A 137 0.52 -15.36 -4.32
C ALA A 137 -0.07 -14.44 -3.26
N PHE A 138 -0.93 -14.98 -2.42
CA PHE A 138 -1.55 -14.24 -1.33
C PHE A 138 -1.00 -14.69 0.03
N ASP A 139 -0.68 -13.72 0.88
CA ASP A 139 -0.11 -13.93 2.21
C ASP A 139 -0.55 -12.85 3.20
N GLY A 140 -0.86 -13.29 4.43
CA GLY A 140 -1.25 -12.44 5.55
C GLY A 140 -0.04 -12.03 6.40
N LYS A 141 0.27 -10.74 6.44
CA LYS A 141 1.40 -10.18 7.21
C LYS A 141 0.91 -9.28 8.35
N THR A 142 1.50 -9.48 9.52
CA THR A 142 1.36 -8.52 10.64
C THR A 142 2.46 -7.47 10.53
N VAL A 143 2.09 -6.22 10.34
CA VAL A 143 3.06 -5.12 10.20
C VAL A 143 3.62 -4.78 11.58
N LYS A 144 4.95 -4.92 11.72
CA LYS A 144 5.63 -4.54 12.94
C LYS A 144 5.54 -3.03 13.15
N ARG A 145 5.29 -2.61 14.39
CA ARG A 145 5.25 -1.19 14.81
C ARG A 145 4.14 -0.34 14.16
N ALA A 146 3.23 -0.94 13.39
CA ALA A 146 2.00 -0.29 12.94
C ALA A 146 0.85 -0.71 13.85
N LYS A 147 0.21 0.27 14.46
CA LYS A 147 -1.00 0.08 15.27
C LYS A 147 -2.13 0.91 14.67
N ASP A 148 -3.33 0.34 14.68
CA ASP A 148 -4.54 1.10 14.34
C ASP A 148 -4.90 2.10 15.47
N THR A 149 -5.97 2.85 15.26
CA THR A 149 -6.49 3.83 16.24
C THR A 149 -6.92 3.19 17.56
N ALA A 150 -7.23 1.89 17.56
CA ALA A 150 -7.54 1.11 18.76
C ALA A 150 -6.29 0.50 19.42
N GLY A 151 -5.09 0.75 18.88
CA GLY A 151 -3.83 0.23 19.41
C GLY A 151 -3.52 -1.22 19.04
N LYS A 152 -4.33 -1.86 18.18
CA LYS A 152 -4.12 -3.22 17.70
C LYS A 152 -3.10 -3.22 16.55
N LEU A 153 -2.31 -4.28 16.46
CA LEU A 153 -1.39 -4.46 15.33
C LEU A 153 -2.16 -4.55 14.01
N VAL A 154 -1.64 -3.88 12.99
CA VAL A 154 -2.20 -3.92 11.65
C VAL A 154 -1.87 -5.25 10.98
N HIS A 155 -2.89 -5.97 10.54
CA HIS A 155 -2.77 -7.18 9.72
C HIS A 155 -3.15 -6.84 8.29
N LEU A 156 -2.29 -7.16 7.33
CA LEU A 156 -2.49 -6.92 5.91
C LEU A 156 -2.53 -8.25 5.17
N LEU A 157 -3.47 -8.41 4.24
CA LEU A 157 -3.43 -9.46 3.23
C LEU A 157 -2.87 -8.85 1.95
N SER A 158 -1.76 -9.39 1.44
CA SER A 158 -1.08 -8.87 0.24
C SER A 158 -1.06 -9.90 -0.88
N GLY A 159 -1.30 -9.45 -2.12
CA GLY A 159 -1.09 -10.21 -3.34
C GLY A 159 0.26 -9.85 -3.96
N LEU A 160 1.13 -10.83 -4.16
CA LEU A 160 2.51 -10.68 -4.64
C LEU A 160 2.69 -11.34 -6.00
N CYS A 161 3.27 -10.64 -6.96
CA CYS A 161 3.72 -11.25 -8.20
C CYS A 161 4.90 -12.20 -7.92
N GLN A 162 4.72 -13.49 -8.17
CA GLN A 162 5.75 -14.50 -7.90
C GLN A 162 7.03 -14.28 -8.72
N ARG A 163 6.92 -13.72 -9.93
CA ARG A 163 8.10 -13.50 -10.80
C ARG A 163 9.00 -12.38 -10.32
N THR A 164 8.42 -11.29 -9.84
CA THR A 164 9.16 -10.07 -9.49
C THR A 164 9.26 -9.83 -7.98
N GLY A 165 8.47 -10.53 -7.17
CA GLY A 165 8.31 -10.27 -5.74
C GLY A 165 7.55 -8.97 -5.42
N ALA A 166 7.01 -8.28 -6.43
CA ALA A 166 6.29 -7.02 -6.22
C ALA A 166 4.91 -7.26 -5.61
N VAL A 167 4.52 -6.43 -4.64
CA VAL A 167 3.15 -6.37 -4.13
C VAL A 167 2.29 -5.68 -5.20
N LEU A 168 1.21 -6.35 -5.60
CA LEU A 168 0.27 -5.92 -6.64
C LEU A 168 -1.05 -5.43 -6.07
N THR A 169 -1.35 -5.79 -4.84
CA THR A 169 -2.52 -5.33 -4.08
C THR A 169 -2.29 -5.68 -2.62
N GLN A 170 -2.81 -4.87 -1.71
CA GLN A 170 -2.91 -5.23 -0.31
C GLN A 170 -4.12 -4.55 0.35
N VAL A 171 -4.62 -5.17 1.41
CA VAL A 171 -5.74 -4.63 2.18
C VAL A 171 -5.60 -4.98 3.65
N ALA A 172 -6.03 -4.08 4.52
CA ALA A 172 -6.08 -4.37 5.95
C ALA A 172 -7.17 -5.40 6.28
N VAL A 173 -6.80 -6.42 7.05
CA VAL A 173 -7.73 -7.41 7.59
C VAL A 173 -8.28 -6.87 8.91
N GLY A 174 -9.60 -6.64 8.93
CA GLY A 174 -10.30 -6.11 10.09
C GLY A 174 -10.10 -6.97 11.34
N ALA A 175 -10.19 -6.34 12.51
CA ALA A 175 -9.84 -6.97 13.78
C ALA A 175 -10.67 -8.22 14.14
N LYS A 176 -11.87 -8.35 13.57
CA LYS A 176 -12.83 -9.45 13.77
C LYS A 176 -13.01 -10.31 12.50
N THR A 177 -12.19 -10.08 11.48
CA THR A 177 -12.32 -10.68 10.16
C THR A 177 -11.14 -11.62 9.91
N ASN A 178 -11.38 -12.72 9.20
CA ASN A 178 -10.34 -13.68 8.80
C ASN A 178 -9.89 -13.40 7.35
N GLU A 179 -8.74 -13.93 6.95
CA GLU A 179 -8.16 -13.69 5.62
C GLU A 179 -9.02 -14.19 4.46
N ILE A 180 -9.77 -15.28 4.63
CA ILE A 180 -10.58 -15.94 3.59
C ILE A 180 -11.62 -15.00 2.96
N PRO A 181 -12.54 -14.34 3.71
CA PRO A 181 -13.50 -13.41 3.13
C PRO A 181 -12.84 -12.18 2.50
N VAL A 182 -11.69 -11.75 3.04
CA VAL A 182 -10.92 -10.62 2.50
C VAL A 182 -10.27 -11.01 1.17
N LEU A 183 -9.74 -12.23 1.06
CA LEU A 183 -9.20 -12.76 -0.20
C LEU A 183 -10.27 -12.82 -1.28
N ALA A 184 -11.47 -13.31 -0.97
CA ALA A 184 -12.57 -13.34 -1.93
C ALA A 184 -12.90 -11.92 -2.45
N THR A 185 -12.87 -10.94 -1.56
CA THR A 185 -13.07 -9.53 -1.89
C THR A 185 -11.96 -9.00 -2.82
N LEU A 186 -10.68 -9.27 -2.51
CA LEU A 186 -9.54 -8.89 -3.35
C LEU A 186 -9.60 -9.54 -4.74
N LEU A 187 -9.95 -10.83 -4.81
CA LEU A 187 -10.06 -11.56 -6.07
C LEU A 187 -11.18 -11.00 -6.96
N GLY A 188 -12.27 -10.50 -6.38
CA GLY A 188 -13.34 -9.83 -7.14
C GLY A 188 -12.89 -8.53 -7.83
N GLY A 189 -11.83 -7.89 -7.34
CA GLY A 189 -11.23 -6.70 -7.95
C GLY A 189 -10.17 -7.01 -9.00
N LEU A 190 -9.63 -8.22 -9.02
CA LEU A 190 -8.64 -8.65 -10.01
C LEU A 190 -9.36 -9.30 -11.19
N ASP A 191 -9.08 -8.85 -12.41
CA ASP A 191 -9.53 -9.55 -13.61
C ASP A 191 -8.78 -10.88 -13.78
N ILE A 192 -9.23 -11.89 -13.03
CA ILE A 192 -8.74 -13.27 -13.06
C ILE A 192 -9.57 -14.14 -14.01
N THR A 193 -10.71 -13.61 -14.49
CA THR A 193 -11.67 -14.33 -15.32
C THR A 193 -11.50 -13.83 -16.74
N THR A 194 -10.68 -14.53 -17.53
CA THR A 194 -10.50 -14.27 -18.97
C THR A 194 -11.80 -13.92 -19.69
N ARG A 195 -12.06 -12.62 -19.87
CA ARG A 195 -12.96 -12.10 -20.89
C ARG A 195 -12.58 -10.66 -21.26
N SER A 196 -11.31 -10.46 -21.62
CA SER A 196 -10.95 -9.32 -22.46
C SER A 196 -11.48 -9.58 -23.88
N SER A 197 -12.79 -9.39 -24.09
CA SER A 197 -13.27 -9.09 -25.44
C SER A 197 -13.04 -7.60 -25.68
N LEU A 198 -11.89 -7.26 -26.28
CA LEU A 198 -11.86 -6.09 -27.15
C LEU A 198 -12.81 -6.37 -28.33
N PRO A 199 -13.52 -5.38 -28.90
CA PRO A 199 -14.27 -5.60 -30.12
C PRO A 199 -13.29 -5.85 -31.27
N THR A 200 -13.13 -7.11 -31.68
CA THR A 200 -12.38 -7.48 -32.88
C THR A 200 -13.28 -7.27 -34.12
N PRO A 201 -12.84 -6.56 -35.17
CA PRO A 201 -13.40 -6.76 -36.49
C PRO A 201 -12.98 -8.14 -37.02
N CYS A 202 -13.86 -8.74 -37.81
CA CYS A 202 -13.91 -10.14 -38.19
C CYS A 202 -12.61 -10.83 -38.65
N THR A 203 -12.67 -12.17 -38.50
CA THR A 203 -12.07 -13.27 -39.26
C THR A 203 -10.76 -13.94 -38.81
N ALA A 204 -10.83 -15.28 -38.85
CA ALA A 204 -9.82 -16.34 -38.67
C ALA A 204 -9.49 -16.78 -37.22
N SER A 205 -9.84 -18.05 -36.97
CA SER A 205 -9.69 -18.83 -35.75
C SER A 205 -8.31 -18.74 -35.09
N VAL A 206 -8.28 -18.28 -33.84
CA VAL A 206 -7.21 -18.56 -32.86
C VAL A 206 -7.90 -19.03 -31.59
N ILE A 207 -7.63 -20.27 -31.19
CA ILE A 207 -8.08 -20.85 -29.93
C ILE A 207 -7.60 -19.92 -28.79
N PRO A 208 -8.47 -19.40 -27.91
CA PRO A 208 -8.05 -18.48 -26.86
C PRO A 208 -7.12 -19.20 -25.87
N PRO A 209 -6.00 -18.58 -25.43
CA PRO A 209 -5.14 -19.20 -24.45
C PRO A 209 -5.86 -19.27 -23.09
N ARG A 210 -5.74 -20.44 -22.45
CA ARG A 210 -6.20 -20.72 -21.09
C ARG A 210 -5.57 -19.74 -20.09
N SER A 211 -6.42 -18.93 -19.44
CA SER A 211 -6.17 -18.12 -18.23
C SER A 211 -4.80 -17.46 -18.08
N SER A 212 -4.73 -16.13 -18.24
CA SER A 212 -3.52 -15.32 -18.11
C SER A 212 -3.09 -15.05 -16.66
N VAL A 213 -3.84 -15.49 -15.65
CA VAL A 213 -3.52 -15.28 -14.22
C VAL A 213 -3.62 -16.60 -13.46
N ILE A 214 -2.62 -16.91 -12.63
CA ILE A 214 -2.63 -18.04 -11.69
C ILE A 214 -2.60 -17.47 -10.28
N VAL A 215 -3.53 -17.90 -9.43
CA VAL A 215 -3.57 -17.52 -8.02
C VAL A 215 -3.13 -18.69 -7.16
N ALA A 216 -2.15 -18.46 -6.28
CA ALA A 216 -1.73 -19.42 -5.27
C ALA A 216 -1.98 -18.82 -3.87
N ALA A 217 -2.81 -19.44 -3.05
CA ALA A 217 -2.98 -19.07 -1.65
C ALA A 217 -2.17 -20.02 -0.79
N THR A 218 -1.35 -19.48 0.12
CA THR A 218 -0.66 -20.30 1.13
C THR A 218 -1.47 -20.21 2.41
N THR A 219 -2.23 -21.25 2.75
CA THR A 219 -2.93 -21.29 4.04
C THR A 219 -1.94 -21.66 5.13
N SER A 220 -1.46 -20.69 5.90
CA SER A 220 -0.75 -20.95 7.16
C SER A 220 -1.78 -21.26 8.25
N SER A 221 -2.05 -22.55 8.51
CA SER A 221 -2.82 -22.98 9.67
C SER A 221 -2.08 -22.60 10.96
N ARG A 222 -2.60 -21.63 11.71
CA ARG A 222 -2.07 -21.25 13.02
C ARG A 222 -2.50 -22.31 14.05
N SER A 223 -1.60 -23.21 14.43
CA SER A 223 -1.80 -24.10 15.59
C SER A 223 -1.86 -23.25 16.86
N LYS A 224 -3.01 -23.30 17.54
CA LYS A 224 -3.23 -22.63 18.82
C LYS A 224 -2.41 -23.36 19.89
N ALA A 225 -1.23 -22.86 20.24
CA ALA A 225 -0.48 -23.34 21.38
C ALA A 225 -1.21 -22.91 22.66
N THR A 226 -1.97 -23.82 23.25
CA THR A 226 -2.50 -23.68 24.61
C THR A 226 -1.38 -23.96 25.60
N SER A 227 -0.85 -22.93 26.24
CA SER A 227 0.03 -23.07 27.40
C SER A 227 -0.79 -23.57 28.61
N PRO A 228 -0.31 -24.55 29.39
CA PRO A 228 -0.99 -24.97 30.62
C PRO A 228 -0.80 -23.92 31.74
N PRO A 229 -1.73 -23.83 32.70
CA PRO A 229 -1.63 -22.87 33.80
C PRO A 229 -0.53 -23.29 34.79
N CYS A 230 0.39 -22.37 35.10
CA CYS A 230 1.31 -22.50 36.22
C CYS A 230 0.50 -22.45 37.53
N GLY A 231 0.42 -23.57 38.24
CA GLY A 231 -0.05 -23.62 39.62
C GLY A 231 1.04 -23.13 40.57
N ASN A 232 0.67 -22.21 41.46
CA ASN A 232 1.50 -21.80 42.59
C ASN A 232 1.58 -22.93 43.62
N LYS A 233 2.80 -23.26 44.06
CA LYS A 233 3.09 -23.79 45.39
C LYS A 233 4.16 -22.90 46.01
#